data_AF-A0A535D8D0-F1
#
_entry.id   AF-A0A535D8D0-F1
#
_cell.length_a   1.000
_cell.length_b   1.000
_cell.length_c   1.000
_cell.angle_alpha   90.00
_cell.angle_beta   90.00
_cell.angle_gamma   90.00
#
_symmetry.space_group_name_H-M   'P 1'
#
loop_
_entity.id
_entity.type
_entity.pdbx_description
1 polymer ?
#
loop_
_entity_poly.entity_id
_entity_poly.type
_entity_poly.pdbx_seq_one_letter_code
_entity_poly.pdbx_strand_id
1 'polypeptide(L)'
;TVFASSPFRNLWTATTLSLLGDMFSYVAFAWLVLQLTGSGLALGTVLVVQAVPRALLMLVGGALADRISPRLTMLGSMGLRTVVVAPLAVLVITGHVQMW
;
A
#
# COMPACT_ATOMS: atom_id res chain seq x y z
N THR A 1 11.87 22.17 -18.53
CA THR A 1 10.91 21.99 -17.42
C THR A 1 10.88 20.52 -17.04
N VAL A 2 10.96 20.18 -15.74
CA VAL A 2 11.10 18.78 -15.28
C VAL A 2 9.95 17.87 -15.80
N PHE A 3 8.74 18.43 -15.96
CA PHE A 3 7.56 17.78 -16.53
C PHE A 3 7.60 17.48 -18.04
N ALA A 4 8.57 18.02 -18.79
CA ALA A 4 8.70 17.77 -20.23
C ALA A 4 9.24 16.36 -20.55
N SER A 5 9.89 15.71 -19.58
CA SER A 5 10.43 14.36 -19.78
C SER A 5 9.34 13.29 -19.60
N SER A 6 9.16 12.43 -20.62
CA SER A 6 8.16 11.36 -20.60
C SER A 6 8.33 10.38 -19.41
N PRO A 7 9.56 9.98 -19.01
CA PRO A 7 9.75 9.08 -17.88
C PRO A 7 9.30 9.70 -16.55
N PHE A 8 9.59 10.99 -16.33
CA PHE A 8 9.18 11.68 -15.10
C PHE A 8 7.67 11.84 -15.02
N ARG A 9 7.00 12.19 -16.13
CA ARG A 9 5.54 12.31 -16.16
C ARG A 9 4.84 10.98 -15.85
N ASN A 10 5.36 9.87 -16.38
CA ASN A 10 4.82 8.53 -16.09
C ASN A 10 5.01 8.17 -14.62
N LEU A 11 6.20 8.43 -14.05
CA LEU A 11 6.46 8.19 -12.64
C LEU A 11 5.56 9.06 -11.74
N TRP A 12 5.43 10.35 -12.07
CA TRP A 12 4.65 11.30 -11.29
C TRP A 12 3.17 10.93 -11.26
N THR A 13 2.58 10.60 -12.41
CA THR A 13 1.17 10.19 -12.51
C THR A 13 0.92 8.87 -11.79
N ALA A 14 1.73 7.85 -12.04
CA ALA A 14 1.60 6.55 -11.40
C ALA A 14 1.76 6.62 -9.87
N THR A 15 2.75 7.38 -9.40
CA THR A 15 3.01 7.55 -7.96
C THR A 15 1.88 8.34 -7.30
N THR A 16 1.42 9.42 -7.92
CA THR A 16 0.30 10.23 -7.39
C THR A 16 -0.96 9.39 -7.27
N LEU A 17 -1.33 8.63 -8.31
CA LEU A 17 -2.50 7.77 -8.28
C LEU A 17 -2.38 6.67 -7.21
N SER A 18 -1.20 6.07 -7.08
CA SER A 18 -0.94 5.04 -6.07
C SER A 18 -1.07 5.59 -4.65
N LEU A 19 -0.53 6.79 -4.39
CA LEU A 19 -0.62 7.45 -3.09
C LEU A 19 -2.06 7.83 -2.75
N LEU A 20 -2.85 8.28 -3.72
CA LEU A 20 -4.28 8.54 -3.50
C LEU A 20 -5.02 7.26 -3.12
N GLY A 21 -4.79 6.17 -3.85
CA GLY A 21 -5.37 4.86 -3.53
C GLY A 21 -4.99 4.36 -2.13
N ASP A 22 -3.74 4.59 -1.71
CA ASP A 22 -3.27 4.28 -0.35
C ASP A 22 -4.01 5.06 0.72
N MET A 23 -4.23 6.37 0.51
CA MET A 23 -4.98 7.21 1.46
C MET A 23 -6.44 6.76 1.59
N PHE A 24 -7.10 6.47 0.47
CA PHE A 24 -8.47 5.94 0.49
C PHE A 24 -8.55 4.60 1.20
N SER A 25 -7.63 3.68 0.91
CA SER A 25 -7.57 2.37 1.56
C SER A 25 -7.37 2.50 3.06
N TYR A 26 -6.49 3.40 3.50
CA TYR A 26 -6.23 3.66 4.91
C TYR A 26 -7.49 4.12 5.67
N VAL A 27 -8.24 5.08 5.10
CA VAL A 27 -9.48 5.57 5.69
C VAL A 27 -10.56 4.48 5.70
N ALA A 28 -10.71 3.74 4.59
CA ALA A 28 -11.70 2.67 4.47
C ALA A 28 -11.44 1.54 5.48
N PHE A 29 -10.19 1.12 5.66
CA PHE A 29 -9.82 0.10 6.65
C PHE A 29 -10.05 0.59 8.09
N ALA A 30 -9.66 1.83 8.40
CA ALA A 30 -9.91 2.40 9.72
C ALA A 30 -11.41 2.44 10.04
N TRP A 31 -12.22 2.83 9.06
CA TRP A 31 -13.67 2.86 9.19
C TRP A 31 -14.28 1.44 9.36
N LEU A 32 -13.81 0.47 8.57
CA LEU A 32 -14.27 -0.92 8.64
C LEU A 32 -14.00 -1.54 10.02
N VAL A 33 -12.81 -1.32 10.58
CA VAL A 33 -12.47 -1.82 11.93
C VAL A 33 -13.36 -1.20 12.98
N LEU A 34 -13.66 0.11 12.89
CA LEU A 34 -14.58 0.77 13.79
C LEU A 34 -16.01 0.20 13.68
N GLN A 35 -16.50 -0.06 12.47
CA GLN A 35 -17.82 -0.68 12.27
C GLN A 35 -17.91 -2.09 12.86
N LEU A 36 -16.84 -2.88 12.75
CA LEU A 36 -16.84 -4.28 13.19
C LEU A 36 -16.61 -4.44 14.69
N THR A 37 -15.80 -3.57 15.32
CA THR A 37 -15.40 -3.74 16.73
C THR A 37 -16.02 -2.71 17.67
N GLY A 38 -16.47 -1.55 17.18
CA GLY A 38 -16.96 -0.45 17.99
C GLY A 38 -15.94 0.15 18.98
N SER A 39 -14.67 -0.28 18.93
CA SER A 39 -13.65 0.03 19.92
C SER A 39 -12.46 0.78 19.32
N GLY A 40 -12.15 1.95 19.87
CA GLY A 40 -10.96 2.72 19.47
C GLY A 40 -9.64 2.01 19.80
N LEU A 41 -9.61 1.14 20.82
CA LEU A 41 -8.44 0.33 21.15
C LEU A 41 -8.15 -0.71 20.05
N ALA A 42 -9.19 -1.38 19.54
CA ALA A 42 -9.05 -2.34 18.45
C ALA A 42 -8.51 -1.67 17.18
N LEU A 43 -9.05 -0.49 16.82
CA LEU A 43 -8.50 0.33 15.74
C LEU A 43 -7.02 0.64 15.96
N GLY A 44 -6.65 1.14 17.14
CA GLY A 44 -5.27 1.46 17.49
C GLY A 44 -4.33 0.26 17.32
N THR A 45 -4.73 -0.91 17.80
CA THR A 45 -3.92 -2.14 17.65
C THR A 45 -3.73 -2.54 16.19
N VAL A 46 -4.78 -2.48 15.36
CA VAL A 46 -4.69 -2.81 13.93
C VAL A 46 -3.75 -1.85 13.19
N LEU A 47 -3.81 -0.54 13.52
CA LEU A 47 -2.92 0.45 12.93
C LEU A 47 -1.45 0.21 13.31
N VAL A 48 -1.17 -0.15 14.57
CA VAL A 48 0.19 -0.50 15.02
C VAL A 48 0.70 -1.75 14.30
N VAL A 49 -0.13 -2.79 14.20
CA VAL A 49 0.22 -4.03 13.50
C VAL A 49 0.48 -3.80 12.01
N GLN A 50 -0.19 -2.84 11.38
CA GLN A 50 0.13 -2.44 9.99
C GLN A 50 1.42 -1.61 9.87
N ALA A 51 1.72 -0.77 10.86
CA ALA A 51 2.89 0.11 10.82
C ALA A 51 4.21 -0.64 11.02
N VAL A 52 4.25 -1.67 11.87
CA VAL A 52 5.48 -2.40 12.21
C VAL A 52 6.12 -3.09 10.99
N PRO A 53 5.40 -3.92 10.20
CA PRO A 53 5.96 -4.53 9.00
C PRO A 53 6.42 -3.47 8.00
N ARG A 54 5.65 -2.39 7.85
CA ARG A 54 5.99 -1.29 6.94
C ARG A 54 7.31 -0.64 7.34
N ALA A 55 7.53 -0.34 8.61
CA ALA A 55 8.76 0.26 9.11
C ALA A 55 9.97 -0.68 8.89
N LEU A 56 9.82 -1.96 9.22
CA LEU A 56 10.87 -2.97 9.02
C LEU A 56 11.22 -3.14 7.54
N LEU A 57 10.21 -3.28 6.68
CA LEU A 57 10.40 -3.45 5.24
C LEU A 57 10.92 -2.18 4.57
N MET A 58 10.67 -0.99 5.13
CA MET A 58 11.24 0.26 4.60
C MET A 58 12.75 0.32 4.81
N LEU A 59 13.25 -0.12 5.98
CA LEU A 59 14.69 -0.24 6.24
C LEU A 59 15.35 -1.26 5.30
N VAL A 60 14.76 -2.45 5.17
CA VAL A 60 15.30 -3.52 4.31
C VAL A 60 15.20 -3.14 2.83
N GLY A 61 14.06 -2.57 2.42
CA GLY A 61 13.79 -2.15 1.05
C GLY A 61 14.70 -1.02 0.58
N GLY A 62 15.07 -0.09 1.47
CA GLY A 62 16.08 0.94 1.19
C GLY A 62 17.45 0.34 0.91
N ALA A 63 17.92 -0.53 1.81
CA ALA A 63 19.21 -1.23 1.62
C ALA A 63 19.22 -2.12 0.36
N LEU A 64 18.07 -2.68 -0.03
CA LEU A 64 17.92 -3.45 -1.26
C LEU A 64 17.96 -2.57 -2.51
N ALA A 65 17.31 -1.39 -2.47
CA ALA A 65 17.31 -0.41 -3.55
C ALA A 65 18.71 0.11 -3.88
N ASP A 66 19.54 0.27 -2.84
CA ASP A 66 20.94 0.68 -2.99
C ASP A 66 21.80 -0.39 -3.67
N ARG A 67 21.41 -1.68 -3.59
CA ARG A 67 22.18 -2.81 -4.12
C ARG A 67 21.74 -3.27 -5.52
N ILE A 68 20.44 -3.30 -5.81
CA ILE A 68 19.88 -4.01 -6.99
C ILE A 68 19.44 -3.05 -8.13
N SER A 69 19.65 -1.75 -7.95
CA SER A 69 19.11 -0.63 -8.75
C SER A 69 17.71 -0.18 -8.29
N PRO A 70 17.49 1.16 -8.19
CA PRO A 70 16.20 1.71 -7.75
C PRO A 70 15.03 1.34 -8.66
N ARG A 71 15.27 1.25 -9.97
CA ARG A 71 14.21 0.98 -10.96
C ARG A 71 13.67 -0.45 -10.85
N LEU A 72 14.55 -1.45 -10.72
CA LEU A 72 14.12 -2.84 -10.57
C LEU A 72 13.43 -3.07 -9.22
N THR A 73 13.95 -2.44 -8.17
CA THR A 73 13.35 -2.52 -6.82
C THR A 73 11.95 -1.92 -6.80
N MET A 74 11.76 -0.77 -7.47
CA MET A 74 10.45 -0.13 -7.60
C MET A 74 9.46 -1.01 -8.39
N LEU A 75 9.86 -1.50 -9.57
CA LEU A 75 9.00 -2.34 -10.41
C LEU A 75 8.64 -3.66 -9.74
N GLY A 76 9.61 -4.31 -9.07
CA GLY A 76 9.37 -5.54 -8.32
C GLY A 76 8.41 -5.31 -7.15
N SER A 77 8.57 -4.22 -6.40
CA SER A 77 7.69 -3.88 -5.27
C SER A 77 6.28 -3.56 -5.72
N MET A 78 6.13 -2.76 -6.80
CA MET A 78 4.82 -2.46 -7.39
C MET A 78 4.13 -3.72 -7.91
N GLY A 79 4.86 -4.57 -8.64
CA GLY A 79 4.34 -5.83 -9.15
C GLY A 79 3.88 -6.77 -8.03
N LEU A 80 4.72 -6.97 -7.01
CA LEU A 80 4.36 -7.78 -5.84
C LEU A 80 3.12 -7.24 -5.13
N ARG A 81 3.05 -5.91 -4.91
CA ARG A 81 1.89 -5.26 -4.31
C ARG A 81 0.62 -5.52 -5.11
N THR A 82 0.66 -5.38 -6.43
CA THR A 82 -0.49 -5.67 -7.29
C THR A 82 -0.95 -7.12 -7.16
N VAL A 83 -0.02 -8.07 -7.15
CA VAL A 83 -0.33 -9.50 -6.99
C VAL A 83 -0.98 -9.82 -5.64
N VAL A 84 -0.56 -9.14 -4.57
CA VAL A 84 -1.12 -9.36 -3.22
C VAL A 84 -2.47 -8.65 -3.04
N VAL A 85 -2.59 -7.40 -3.50
CA VAL A 85 -3.76 -6.56 -3.26
C VAL A 85 -4.90 -6.87 -4.24
N ALA A 86 -4.62 -7.22 -5.50
CA ALA A 86 -5.67 -7.47 -6.49
C ALA A 86 -6.63 -8.60 -6.11
N PRO A 87 -6.18 -9.77 -5.60
CA PRO A 87 -7.09 -10.81 -5.12
C PRO A 87 -7.96 -10.33 -3.96
N LEU A 88 -7.38 -9.54 -3.05
CA LEU A 88 -8.09 -9.01 -1.89
C LEU A 88 -9.18 -8.00 -2.33
N ALA A 89 -8.86 -7.14 -3.30
CA ALA A 89 -9.85 -6.25 -3.92
C ALA A 89 -10.97 -7.03 -4.62
N VAL A 90 -10.66 -8.12 -5.33
CA VAL A 90 -11.67 -9.01 -5.94
C VAL A 90 -12.57 -9.64 -4.89
N LEU A 91 -12.00 -10.14 -3.78
CA LEU A 91 -12.77 -10.71 -2.66
C LEU A 91 -13.70 -9.67 -2.01
N VAL A 92 -13.24 -8.42 -1.86
CA VAL A 92 -14.07 -7.32 -1.35
C VAL A 92 -15.24 -7.03 -2.29
N ILE A 93 -14.98 -6.90 -3.61
CA ILE A 93 -16.02 -6.59 -4.60
C ILE A 93 -17.04 -7.74 -4.73
N THR A 94 -16.59 -8.98 -4.59
CA THR A 94 -17.45 -10.18 -4.68
C THR A 94 -18.18 -10.49 -3.37
N GLY A 95 -17.95 -9.73 -2.29
CA GLY A 95 -18.63 -9.91 -1.01
C GLY A 95 -18.22 -11.16 -0.23
N HIS A 96 -17.11 -11.82 -0.60
CA HIS A 96 -16.62 -13.04 0.06
C HIS A 96 -15.59 -12.74 1.16
N VAL A 97 -15.42 -11.47 1.56
CA VAL A 97 -14.51 -11.10 2.65
C VAL A 97 -15.05 -11.61 3.98
N GLN A 98 -14.30 -12.53 4.59
CA GLN A 98 -14.53 -12.99 5.94
C GLN A 98 -13.37 -12.55 6.83
N MET A 99 -13.68 -11.80 7.90
CA MET A 99 -12.75 -11.44 8.96
C MET A 99 -12.72 -12.62 9.94
N TRP A 100 -11.95 -13.67 9.64
CA TRP A 100 -11.67 -14.68 10.66
C TRP A 100 -10.58 -14.19 11.60
#